data_AF-A0A2G8KKI4-F1
#
_entry.id   AF-A0A2G8KKI4-F1
#
_cell.length_a   1.000
_cell.length_b   1.000
_cell.length_c   1.000
_cell.angle_alpha   90.00
_cell.angle_beta   90.00
_cell.angle_gamma   90.00
#
_symmetry.space_group_name_H-M   'P 1'
#
loop_
_entity.id
_entity.type
_entity.pdbx_description
1 polymer ?
#
loop_
_entity_poly.entity_id
_entity_poly.type
_entity_poly.pdbx_seq_one_letter_code
_entity_poly.pdbx_strand_id
1 'polypeptide(L)'
;MATAPGYDADPMVSVLAEQIEQFGTWDPELSVDWVSQNLEDITKRRIKQDVYDTKFPSGCYVEPDSTNYTLVSSCPNYRTRGDPIRRWFLLLLGSLSTKLPCPAPRVKIMTGNNTVRFNPNLYKDGKVCLSLLGTWNRSSWTPAHCLFTILESIQRVMNKEPYHNEPDLTREAKICTIIDL
;
A
#
# COMPACT_ATOMS: atom_id res chain seq x y z
N MET A 1 -8.57 35.23 29.95
CA MET A 1 -7.88 34.08 29.34
C MET A 1 -8.77 33.62 28.19
N ALA A 2 -8.33 33.80 26.95
CA ALA A 2 -9.17 33.66 25.75
C ALA A 2 -9.48 32.18 25.45
N THR A 3 -10.75 31.88 25.22
CA THR A 3 -11.24 30.62 24.63
C THR A 3 -10.92 30.62 23.14
N ALA A 4 -10.22 29.59 22.64
CA ALA A 4 -9.96 29.41 21.23
C ALA A 4 -11.28 29.19 20.45
N PRO A 5 -11.42 29.74 19.22
CA PRO A 5 -12.63 29.56 18.43
C PRO A 5 -12.73 28.13 17.94
N GLY A 6 -13.95 27.58 17.98
CA GLY A 6 -14.27 26.27 17.43
C GLY A 6 -13.90 26.23 15.95
N TYR A 7 -13.01 25.31 15.59
CA TYR A 7 -12.85 24.89 14.21
C TYR A 7 -14.11 24.12 13.84
N ASP A 8 -15.01 24.76 13.09
CA ASP A 8 -16.07 24.06 12.38
C ASP A 8 -15.40 23.01 11.48
N ALA A 9 -15.64 21.74 11.78
CA ALA A 9 -15.13 20.63 10.99
C ALA A 9 -15.65 20.78 9.55
N ASP A 10 -14.72 20.89 8.59
CA ASP A 10 -15.05 20.99 7.18
C ASP A 10 -15.89 19.76 6.76
N PRO A 11 -17.13 19.95 6.27
CA PRO A 11 -18.02 18.84 5.93
C PRO A 11 -17.44 17.94 4.83
N MET A 12 -16.48 18.41 4.02
CA MET A 12 -15.80 17.57 3.04
C MET A 12 -14.81 16.59 3.71
N VAL A 13 -14.19 17.00 4.82
CA VAL A 13 -13.26 16.17 5.61
C VAL A 13 -14.02 15.11 6.40
N SER A 14 -15.21 15.43 6.92
CA SER A 14 -16.06 14.44 7.61
C SER A 14 -16.62 13.39 6.65
N VAL A 15 -16.99 13.76 5.43
CA VAL A 15 -17.45 12.81 4.40
C VAL A 15 -16.31 11.87 3.98
N LEU A 16 -15.09 12.37 3.86
CA LEU A 16 -13.91 11.54 3.56
C LEU A 16 -13.56 10.61 4.74
N ALA A 17 -13.73 11.07 5.98
CA ALA A 17 -13.51 10.25 7.18
C ALA A 17 -14.58 9.15 7.33
N GLU A 18 -15.85 9.45 7.07
CA GLU A 18 -16.94 8.45 7.05
C GLU A 18 -16.77 7.40 5.94
N GLN A 19 -16.17 7.78 4.81
CA GLN A 19 -15.85 6.83 3.74
C GLN A 19 -14.75 5.84 4.14
N ILE A 20 -13.82 6.20 5.03
CA ILE A 20 -12.72 5.32 5.46
C ILE A 20 -13.22 4.19 6.38
N GLU A 21 -14.30 4.40 7.15
CA GLU A 21 -14.90 3.35 8.00
C GLU A 21 -15.78 2.34 7.23
N GLN A 22 -16.11 2.57 5.97
CA GLN A 22 -17.01 1.70 5.18
C GLN A 22 -16.31 0.57 4.42
N PHE A 23 -14.99 0.51 4.48
CA PHE A 23 -14.23 -0.43 3.67
C PHE A 23 -13.89 -1.68 4.49
N GLY A 24 -14.25 -2.85 3.97
CA GLY A 24 -14.03 -4.14 4.63
C GLY A 24 -12.55 -4.45 4.92
N THR A 25 -12.31 -5.68 5.39
CA THR A 25 -10.99 -6.25 5.73
C THR A 25 -9.85 -5.80 4.80
N TRP A 26 -8.67 -5.52 5.37
CA TRP A 26 -7.46 -5.14 4.61
C TRP A 26 -6.95 -6.28 3.72
N ASP A 27 -7.35 -7.52 3.99
CA ASP A 27 -6.86 -8.73 3.34
C ASP A 27 -7.50 -8.92 1.96
N PRO A 28 -6.74 -8.83 0.85
CA PRO A 28 -7.27 -8.96 -0.51
C PRO A 28 -7.96 -10.31 -0.80
N GLU A 29 -7.65 -11.39 -0.06
CA GLU A 29 -8.29 -12.69 -0.24
C GLU A 29 -9.69 -12.76 0.40
N LEU A 30 -9.93 -11.94 1.41
CA LEU A 30 -11.19 -11.90 2.16
C LEU A 30 -12.11 -10.74 1.71
N SER A 31 -11.64 -9.99 0.72
CA SER A 31 -12.15 -8.71 0.25
C SER A 31 -13.20 -8.84 -0.86
N VAL A 32 -14.35 -9.44 -0.56
CA VAL A 32 -15.43 -9.62 -1.55
C VAL A 32 -16.15 -8.32 -1.94
N ASP A 33 -15.97 -7.26 -1.15
CA ASP A 33 -16.60 -5.95 -1.31
C ASP A 33 -15.93 -5.05 -2.36
N TRP A 34 -14.77 -5.45 -2.90
CA TRP A 34 -13.85 -4.57 -3.65
C TRP A 34 -13.80 -4.78 -5.16
N VAL A 35 -14.23 -5.96 -5.63
CA VAL A 35 -14.15 -6.37 -7.04
C VAL A 35 -15.57 -6.54 -7.59
N SER A 36 -16.07 -5.51 -8.27
CA SER A 36 -17.32 -5.58 -9.02
C SER A 36 -17.13 -6.37 -10.31
N GLN A 37 -18.06 -7.27 -10.62
CA GLN A 37 -18.06 -8.02 -11.89
C GLN A 37 -18.25 -7.11 -13.12
N ASN A 38 -18.87 -5.95 -12.93
CA ASN A 38 -19.07 -4.96 -13.99
C ASN A 38 -18.12 -3.77 -13.80
N LEU A 39 -16.96 -3.85 -14.46
CA LEU A 39 -15.91 -2.85 -14.41
C LEU A 39 -16.18 -1.73 -15.44
N GLU A 40 -16.29 -0.50 -14.98
CA GLU A 40 -16.41 0.69 -15.84
C GLU A 40 -15.13 0.89 -16.68
N ASP A 41 -15.29 1.43 -17.89
CA ASP A 41 -14.19 1.60 -18.86
C ASP A 41 -13.09 2.57 -18.38
N ILE A 42 -13.44 3.49 -17.49
CA ILE A 42 -12.48 4.42 -16.87
C ILE A 42 -11.58 3.64 -15.90
N THR A 43 -12.16 2.80 -15.04
CA THR A 43 -11.42 1.99 -14.07
C THR A 43 -10.54 0.95 -14.76
N LYS A 44 -11.05 0.29 -15.83
CA LYS A 44 -10.24 -0.62 -16.65
C LYS A 44 -9.03 0.08 -17.26
N ARG A 45 -9.21 1.30 -17.78
CA ARG A 45 -8.10 2.08 -18.36
C ARG A 45 -7.06 2.42 -17.30
N ARG A 46 -7.48 2.82 -16.10
CA ARG A 46 -6.54 3.12 -15.01
C ARG A 46 -5.75 1.88 -14.58
N ILE A 47 -6.41 0.74 -14.38
CA ILE A 47 -5.73 -0.50 -14.01
C ILE A 47 -4.72 -0.91 -15.09
N LYS A 48 -5.11 -0.82 -16.38
CA LYS A 48 -4.19 -1.12 -17.48
C LYS A 48 -2.99 -0.17 -17.50
N GLN A 49 -3.20 1.12 -17.28
CA GLN A 49 -2.12 2.10 -17.21
C GLN A 49 -1.17 1.83 -16.04
N ASP A 50 -1.71 1.48 -14.87
CA ASP A 50 -0.92 1.20 -13.66
C ASP A 50 -0.14 -0.12 -13.76
N VAL A 51 -0.67 -1.12 -14.46
CA VAL A 51 -0.05 -2.45 -14.59
C VAL A 51 0.90 -2.54 -15.79
N TYR A 52 0.54 -2.00 -16.95
CA TYR A 52 1.27 -2.19 -18.20
C TYR A 52 2.08 -0.97 -18.64
N ASP A 53 1.54 0.24 -18.45
CA ASP A 53 2.20 1.47 -18.96
C ASP A 53 3.17 2.09 -17.94
N THR A 54 3.12 1.64 -16.69
CA THR A 54 3.96 2.15 -15.61
C THR A 54 5.31 1.44 -15.56
N LYS A 55 6.40 2.21 -15.61
CA LYS A 55 7.74 1.67 -15.39
C LYS A 55 7.97 1.46 -13.89
N PHE A 56 8.00 0.21 -13.44
CA PHE A 56 8.21 -0.12 -12.03
C PHE A 56 9.61 0.20 -11.51
N PRO A 57 9.79 0.36 -10.19
CA PRO A 57 11.10 0.57 -9.58
C PRO A 57 12.08 -0.56 -9.92
N SER A 58 13.37 -0.27 -9.89
CA SER A 58 14.39 -1.27 -10.19
C SER A 58 14.30 -2.46 -9.23
N GLY A 59 14.25 -3.68 -9.79
CA GLY A 59 14.12 -4.91 -9.02
C GLY A 59 12.68 -5.33 -8.70
N CYS A 60 11.68 -4.51 -9.02
CA CYS A 60 10.28 -4.87 -8.90
C CYS A 60 9.78 -5.50 -10.20
N TYR A 61 9.05 -6.61 -10.06
CA TYR A 61 8.31 -7.26 -11.13
C TYR A 61 6.85 -7.30 -10.75
N VAL A 62 5.98 -7.09 -11.73
CA VAL A 62 4.53 -7.03 -11.55
C VAL A 62 3.92 -7.88 -12.64
N GLU A 63 3.12 -8.86 -12.25
CA GLU A 63 2.46 -9.80 -13.13
C GLU A 63 0.96 -9.80 -12.80
N PRO A 64 0.09 -9.38 -13.73
CA PRO A 64 -1.34 -9.49 -13.55
C PRO A 64 -1.78 -10.95 -13.58
N ASP A 65 -2.80 -11.28 -12.79
CA ASP A 65 -3.40 -12.60 -12.84
C ASP A 65 -4.11 -12.84 -14.18
N SER A 66 -4.06 -14.09 -14.66
CA SER A 66 -4.63 -14.51 -15.95
C SER A 66 -6.16 -14.49 -15.99
N THR A 67 -6.81 -14.64 -14.83
CA THR A 67 -8.26 -14.72 -14.71
C THR A 67 -8.84 -13.40 -14.22
N ASN A 68 -8.15 -12.74 -13.28
CA ASN A 68 -8.56 -11.46 -12.72
C ASN A 68 -7.46 -10.40 -12.84
N TYR A 69 -7.58 -9.52 -13.83
CA TYR A 69 -6.65 -8.40 -14.06
C TYR A 69 -6.63 -7.35 -12.94
N THR A 70 -7.54 -7.41 -11.96
CA THR A 70 -7.48 -6.58 -10.74
C THR A 70 -6.57 -7.20 -9.68
N LEU A 71 -6.25 -8.49 -9.80
CA LEU A 71 -5.27 -9.17 -8.97
C LEU A 71 -3.91 -9.12 -9.64
N VAL A 72 -2.92 -8.73 -8.86
CA VAL A 72 -1.57 -8.53 -9.34
C VAL A 72 -0.61 -9.14 -8.34
N SER A 73 0.26 -10.01 -8.83
CA SER A 73 1.39 -10.51 -8.06
C SER A 73 2.58 -9.58 -8.31
N SER A 74 3.28 -9.19 -7.26
CA SER A 74 4.53 -8.44 -7.42
C SER A 74 5.65 -9.00 -6.57
N CYS A 75 6.88 -8.83 -7.07
CA CYS A 75 8.10 -9.30 -6.43
C CYS A 75 9.10 -8.14 -6.33
N PRO A 76 9.08 -7.35 -5.24
CA PRO A 76 10.10 -6.34 -4.98
C PRO A 76 11.38 -7.05 -4.55
N ASN A 77 12.39 -7.01 -5.41
CA ASN A 77 13.74 -7.41 -5.02
C ASN A 77 14.45 -6.22 -4.39
N TYR A 78 14.73 -6.31 -3.09
CA TYR A 78 15.61 -5.33 -2.45
C TYR A 78 17.08 -5.71 -2.68
N ARG A 79 17.85 -4.76 -3.22
CA ARG A 79 19.31 -4.85 -3.35
C ARG A 79 19.96 -3.85 -2.41
N THR A 80 20.57 -4.35 -1.35
CA THR A 80 21.47 -3.55 -0.50
C THR A 80 22.67 -3.10 -1.33
N ARG A 81 22.87 -1.79 -1.53
CA ARG A 81 24.07 -1.26 -2.21
C ARG A 81 25.32 -1.76 -1.48
N GLY A 82 26.08 -2.64 -2.13
CA GLY A 82 27.31 -3.25 -1.62
C GLY A 82 27.26 -4.77 -1.40
N ASP A 83 26.08 -5.40 -1.29
CA ASP A 83 25.98 -6.85 -1.11
C ASP A 83 25.66 -7.57 -2.43
N PRO A 84 26.56 -8.43 -2.95
CA PRO A 84 26.32 -9.12 -4.21
C PRO A 84 25.28 -10.26 -4.11
N ILE A 85 24.96 -10.77 -2.92
CA ILE A 85 24.30 -12.08 -2.75
C ILE A 85 22.92 -12.02 -2.04
N ARG A 86 22.60 -10.95 -1.31
CA ARG A 86 21.32 -10.87 -0.58
C ARG A 86 20.22 -10.25 -1.43
N ARG A 87 19.39 -11.10 -2.03
CA ARG A 87 18.12 -10.72 -2.67
C ARG A 87 16.98 -11.18 -1.78
N TRP A 88 16.13 -10.25 -1.38
CA TRP A 88 14.88 -10.57 -0.70
C TRP A 88 13.79 -10.73 -1.75
N PHE A 89 13.09 -11.86 -1.73
CA PHE A 89 11.96 -12.13 -2.62
C PHE A 89 10.68 -12.04 -1.79
N LEU A 90 9.94 -10.93 -1.93
CA LEU A 90 8.62 -10.78 -1.31
C LEU A 90 7.56 -10.93 -2.39
N LEU A 91 6.81 -12.02 -2.39
CA LEU A 91 5.61 -12.13 -3.20
C LEU A 91 4.51 -11.32 -2.52
N LEU A 92 3.99 -10.32 -3.21
CA LEU A 92 2.87 -9.51 -2.77
C LEU A 92 1.67 -9.78 -3.66
N LEU A 93 0.51 -10.01 -3.05
CA LEU A 93 -0.78 -10.03 -3.72
C LEU A 93 -1.43 -8.67 -3.56
N GLY A 94 -1.65 -7.98 -4.68
CA GLY A 94 -2.38 -6.72 -4.77
C GLY A 94 -3.76 -6.92 -5.36
N SER A 95 -4.79 -6.33 -4.75
CA SER A 95 -6.15 -6.25 -5.31
C SER A 95 -6.50 -4.78 -5.57
N LEU A 96 -6.58 -4.42 -6.86
CA LEU A 96 -6.99 -3.09 -7.30
C LEU A 96 -8.51 -2.95 -7.21
N SER A 97 -8.97 -1.81 -6.69
CA SER A 97 -10.40 -1.54 -6.61
C SER A 97 -11.02 -1.29 -7.97
N THR A 98 -12.26 -1.74 -8.12
CA THR A 98 -13.06 -1.46 -9.31
C THR A 98 -14.03 -0.28 -9.11
N LYS A 99 -14.07 0.30 -7.91
CA LYS A 99 -14.97 1.41 -7.52
C LYS A 99 -14.37 2.77 -7.84
N LEU A 100 -15.23 3.78 -8.01
CA LEU A 100 -14.84 5.18 -8.18
C LEU A 100 -15.26 6.03 -6.97
N PRO A 101 -14.43 6.98 -6.50
CA PRO A 101 -13.02 7.16 -6.86
C PRO A 101 -12.20 5.93 -6.44
N CYS A 102 -11.20 5.50 -7.23
CA CYS A 102 -10.42 4.29 -6.96
C CYS A 102 -9.74 4.37 -5.59
N PRO A 103 -10.20 3.65 -4.55
CA PRO A 103 -9.52 3.62 -3.27
C PRO A 103 -8.19 2.86 -3.38
N ALA A 104 -7.40 2.92 -2.31
CA ALA A 104 -6.12 2.23 -2.24
C ALA A 104 -6.27 0.74 -2.59
N PRO A 105 -5.32 0.14 -3.34
CA PRO A 105 -5.33 -1.29 -3.55
C PRO A 105 -5.03 -2.00 -2.22
N ARG A 106 -5.63 -3.18 -2.03
CA ARG A 106 -5.33 -4.02 -0.87
C ARG A 106 -4.10 -4.86 -1.16
N VAL A 107 -3.16 -4.92 -0.23
CA VAL A 107 -1.86 -5.58 -0.42
C VAL A 107 -1.58 -6.55 0.71
N LYS A 108 -1.18 -7.78 0.36
CA LYS A 108 -0.79 -8.82 1.30
C LYS A 108 0.53 -9.47 0.90
N ILE A 109 1.39 -9.73 1.88
CA ILE A 109 2.60 -10.52 1.69
C ILE A 109 2.24 -12.00 1.72
N MET A 110 2.62 -12.71 0.68
CA MET A 110 2.44 -14.16 0.54
C MET A 110 3.70 -14.95 0.93
N THR A 111 4.88 -14.31 0.93
CA THR A 111 6.13 -14.96 1.35
C THR A 111 6.09 -15.30 2.84
N GLY A 112 6.55 -16.50 3.20
CA GLY A 112 6.76 -16.90 4.60
C GLY A 112 5.57 -17.58 5.28
N ASN A 113 4.51 -17.94 4.54
CA ASN A 113 3.37 -18.76 5.01
C ASN A 113 2.80 -18.33 6.37
N ASN A 114 2.69 -17.03 6.57
CA ASN A 114 2.24 -16.39 7.79
C ASN A 114 3.06 -16.65 9.08
N THR A 115 4.31 -17.09 8.95
CA THR A 115 5.17 -17.45 10.09
C THR A 115 6.24 -16.41 10.43
N VAL A 116 6.58 -15.55 9.46
CA VAL A 116 7.72 -14.62 9.57
C VAL A 116 7.22 -13.18 9.58
N ARG A 117 7.61 -12.42 10.61
CA ARG A 117 7.51 -10.95 10.59
C ARG A 117 8.78 -10.38 9.96
N PHE A 118 8.67 -9.85 8.75
CA PHE A 118 9.83 -9.36 7.99
C PHE A 118 10.30 -7.97 8.45
N ASN A 119 9.39 -7.16 8.96
CA ASN A 119 9.67 -5.77 9.35
C ASN A 119 8.63 -5.33 10.40
N PRO A 120 8.91 -4.30 11.22
CA PRO A 120 7.90 -3.65 12.03
C PRO A 120 6.58 -3.35 11.30
N ASN A 121 6.67 -2.91 10.03
CA ASN A 121 5.53 -2.61 9.17
C ASN A 121 5.04 -3.80 8.31
N LEU A 122 5.74 -4.94 8.30
CA LEU A 122 5.43 -6.12 7.49
C LEU A 122 5.16 -7.31 8.40
N TYR A 123 3.88 -7.51 8.69
CA TYR A 123 3.41 -8.39 9.75
C TYR A 123 3.43 -9.86 9.33
N LYS A 124 3.41 -10.72 10.35
CA LYS A 124 3.42 -12.17 10.16
C LYS A 124 2.19 -12.68 9.41
N ASP A 125 1.04 -12.02 9.48
CA ASP A 125 -0.20 -12.42 8.81
C ASP A 125 -0.26 -11.92 7.35
N GLY A 126 0.82 -11.31 6.88
CA GLY A 126 0.91 -10.71 5.56
C GLY A 126 0.46 -9.26 5.50
N LYS A 127 0.01 -8.66 6.61
CA LYS A 127 -0.41 -7.25 6.63
C LYS A 127 0.76 -6.31 6.38
N VAL A 128 0.53 -5.36 5.48
CA VAL A 128 1.47 -4.28 5.16
C VAL A 128 0.93 -2.98 5.77
N CYS A 129 1.70 -2.37 6.66
CA CYS A 129 1.36 -1.09 7.32
C CYS A 129 2.01 0.09 6.61
N LEU A 130 1.24 0.74 5.72
CA LEU A 130 1.60 1.95 5.00
C LEU A 130 0.44 2.94 5.07
N SER A 131 0.73 4.23 5.17
CA SER A 131 -0.26 5.30 5.14
C SER A 131 -0.99 5.35 3.80
N LEU A 132 -0.27 5.18 2.69
CA LEU A 132 -0.83 5.03 1.34
C LEU A 132 -1.87 3.92 1.20
N LEU A 133 -1.83 2.88 2.04
CA LEU A 133 -2.78 1.78 2.02
C LEU A 133 -3.92 1.95 3.05
N GLY A 134 -3.93 3.04 3.81
CA GLY A 134 -4.86 3.27 4.91
C GLY A 134 -4.65 2.34 6.12
N THR A 135 -3.54 1.60 6.16
CA THR A 135 -3.21 0.65 7.24
C THR A 135 -2.29 1.25 8.30
N TRP A 136 -1.88 2.51 8.12
CA TRP A 136 -1.10 3.30 9.07
C TRP A 136 -1.59 4.75 9.11
N ASN A 137 -1.56 5.40 10.27
CA ASN A 137 -2.07 6.75 10.45
C ASN A 137 -1.06 7.78 9.90
N ARG A 138 -1.46 8.61 8.91
CA ARG A 138 -0.85 9.90 8.49
C ARG A 138 -1.43 10.40 7.15
N SER A 139 -0.86 9.96 6.02
CA SER A 139 -1.30 10.33 4.68
C SER A 139 -2.34 9.35 4.15
N SER A 140 -3.20 9.83 3.26
CA SER A 140 -4.24 9.01 2.64
C SER A 140 -3.95 8.82 1.17
N TRP A 141 -4.36 7.66 0.65
CA TRP A 141 -4.37 7.40 -0.79
C TRP A 141 -5.06 8.51 -1.56
N THR A 142 -4.49 8.86 -2.71
CA THR A 142 -5.09 9.79 -3.67
C THR A 142 -5.01 9.20 -5.07
N PRO A 143 -5.88 9.61 -6.01
CA PRO A 143 -5.83 9.16 -7.40
C PRO A 143 -4.53 9.50 -8.15
N ALA A 144 -3.64 10.33 -7.58
CA ALA A 144 -2.32 10.59 -8.13
C ALA A 144 -1.34 9.43 -7.90
N HIS A 145 -1.58 8.59 -6.87
CA HIS A 145 -0.76 7.43 -6.57
C HIS A 145 -1.09 6.25 -7.48
N CYS A 146 -0.10 5.39 -7.71
CA CYS A 146 -0.24 4.16 -8.50
C CYS A 146 0.58 3.03 -7.90
N LEU A 147 0.55 1.84 -8.50
CA LEU A 147 1.31 0.66 -8.02
C LEU A 147 2.80 0.95 -7.84
N PHE A 148 3.38 1.84 -8.66
CA PHE A 148 4.77 2.29 -8.50
C PHE A 148 5.03 2.82 -7.09
N THR A 149 4.23 3.78 -6.63
CA THR A 149 4.42 4.46 -5.32
C THR A 149 4.37 3.47 -4.16
N ILE A 150 3.46 2.49 -4.22
CA ILE A 150 3.34 1.43 -3.22
C ILE A 150 4.61 0.55 -3.20
N LEU A 151 5.05 0.09 -4.36
CA LEU A 151 6.23 -0.78 -4.48
C LEU A 151 7.49 -0.05 -4.03
N GLU A 152 7.62 1.23 -4.37
CA GLU A 152 8.73 2.07 -3.94
C GLU A 152 8.73 2.26 -2.40
N SER A 153 7.57 2.50 -1.80
CA SER A 153 7.42 2.60 -0.34
C SER A 153 7.78 1.30 0.36
N ILE A 154 7.35 0.15 -0.16
CA ILE A 154 7.73 -1.16 0.39
C ILE A 154 9.25 -1.38 0.30
N GLN A 155 9.89 -1.03 -0.82
CA GLN A 155 11.34 -1.13 -0.97
C GLN A 155 12.09 -0.25 0.06
N ARG A 156 11.56 0.92 0.42
CA ARG A 156 12.18 1.79 1.43
C ARG A 156 11.98 1.30 2.86
N VAL A 157 10.83 0.69 3.16
CA VAL A 157 10.59 0.03 4.46
C VAL A 157 11.57 -1.13 4.66
N MET A 158 11.91 -1.85 3.58
CA MET A 158 12.90 -2.92 3.55
C MET A 158 14.36 -2.40 3.50
N ASN A 159 14.70 -1.45 4.37
CA ASN A 159 16.05 -0.89 4.45
C ASN A 159 17.03 -1.76 5.28
N LYS A 160 18.30 -1.33 5.36
CA LYS A 160 19.37 -2.04 6.09
C LYS A 160 19.13 -2.12 7.60
N GLU A 161 18.31 -1.23 8.15
CA GLU A 161 18.10 -1.05 9.59
C GLU A 161 16.59 -1.04 9.92
N PRO A 162 15.89 -2.16 9.66
CA PRO A 162 14.43 -2.21 9.73
C PRO A 162 13.87 -1.93 11.12
N TYR A 163 14.67 -2.08 12.17
CA TYR A 163 14.30 -1.81 13.56
C TYR A 163 14.02 -0.33 13.82
N HIS A 164 14.59 0.59 13.02
CA HIS A 164 14.26 2.02 13.11
C HIS A 164 12.85 2.36 12.62
N ASN A 165 12.15 1.43 11.98
CA ASN A 165 10.78 1.65 11.53
C ASN A 165 9.75 1.47 12.66
N GLU A 166 10.16 1.04 13.86
CA GLU A 166 9.26 0.96 15.01
C GLU A 166 8.80 2.36 15.44
N PRO A 167 7.50 2.58 15.70
CA PRO A 167 6.93 3.89 16.00
C PRO A 167 7.52 4.53 17.27
N ASP A 168 7.91 3.72 18.26
CA ASP A 168 8.34 4.18 19.58
C ASP A 168 9.85 4.47 19.68
N LEU A 169 10.63 4.15 18.64
CA LEU A 169 12.10 4.18 18.67
C LEU A 169 12.71 5.50 18.21
N THR A 170 11.95 6.40 17.56
CA THR A 170 12.51 7.64 17.02
C THR A 170 11.61 8.85 17.30
N ARG A 171 12.08 9.78 18.15
CA ARG A 171 11.40 11.08 18.39
C ARG A 171 11.43 12.01 17.17
N GLU A 172 12.35 11.80 16.22
CA GLU A 172 12.29 12.38 14.88
C GLU A 172 11.86 11.32 13.87
N ALA A 173 10.62 11.41 13.40
CA ALA A 173 10.06 10.52 12.39
C ALA A 173 10.73 10.73 11.00
N LYS A 174 11.96 10.23 10.80
CA LYS A 174 12.51 9.96 9.45
C LYS A 174 11.60 9.03 8.64
N ILE A 175 10.75 8.29 9.36
CA ILE A 175 9.66 7.44 8.88
C ILE A 175 8.65 8.22 8.02
N CYS A 176 8.35 9.49 8.34
CA CYS A 176 7.33 10.26 7.61
C CYS A 176 7.72 10.55 6.16
N THR A 177 9.01 10.62 5.83
CA THR A 177 9.48 10.86 4.45
C THR A 177 9.56 9.59 3.61
N ILE A 178 9.56 8.42 4.26
CA ILE A 178 9.72 7.12 3.59
C ILE A 178 8.37 6.52 3.17
N ILE A 179 7.29 6.82 3.90
CA ILE A 179 5.97 6.19 3.72
C ILE A 179 5.04 7.04 2.81
N ASP A 180 5.36 8.31 2.55
CA ASP A 180 4.43 9.30 1.94
C ASP A 180 4.90 9.89 0.59
N LEU A 181 5.54 9.12 -0.30
CA LEU A 181 5.92 9.60 -1.66
C LEU A 181 4.80 9.54 -2.68
#